data_AF-A0A2G9TKA3-F1
#
_entry.id   AF-A0A2G9TKA3-F1
#
_cell.length_a   1.000
_cell.length_b   1.000
_cell.length_c   1.000
_cell.angle_alpha   90.00
_cell.angle_beta   90.00
_cell.angle_gamma   90.00
#
_symmetry.space_group_name_H-M   'P 1'
#
loop_
_entity.id
_entity.type
_entity.pdbx_description
1 polymer ?
#
loop_
_entity_poly.entity_id
_entity_poly.type
_entity_poly.pdbx_seq_one_letter_code
_entity_poly.pdbx_strand_id
1 'polypeptide(L)'
;VAWIILLSGCALAFVYQAIAVVDKYYRMDKITDIQLKFDTAPFPAITLCNLNPYKDSTIRDEESVKKIANSVCVCEDDECEADAPKVPTESDGMCICAFDRLTQDAWPCHPKAIWQNTTCQFCDDHMFCQKYSKNGERQNEPCLCGNGEAFCMKYDRMAKLLNLWEFFGELSKVTDITDDEIEALGFGNMTDEVAIVTKAKENIIFAMSAVSEQQR
;
A
#
# COMPACT_ATOMS: atom_id res chain seq x y z
N VAL A 1 88.02 11.96 7.00
CA VAL A 1 87.03 11.73 8.08
C VAL A 1 85.74 12.53 7.86
N ALA A 2 85.79 13.86 7.73
CA ALA A 2 84.59 14.70 7.50
C ALA A 2 83.74 14.26 6.29
N TRP A 3 84.37 14.00 5.13
CA TRP A 3 83.68 13.51 3.93
C TRP A 3 83.02 12.13 4.11
N ILE A 4 83.62 11.26 4.93
CA ILE A 4 83.08 9.93 5.22
C ILE A 4 81.84 10.05 6.11
N ILE A 5 81.88 10.92 7.14
CA ILE A 5 80.74 11.19 8.01
C ILE A 5 79.59 11.79 7.20
N LEU A 6 79.88 12.77 6.33
CA LEU A 6 78.88 13.40 5.48
C LEU A 6 78.24 12.39 4.51
N LEU A 7 79.04 11.57 3.83
CA LEU A 7 78.54 10.51 2.95
C LEU A 7 77.70 9.48 3.71
N SER A 8 78.13 9.08 4.91
CA SER A 8 77.38 8.13 5.75
C SER A 8 76.04 8.70 6.21
N GLY A 9 75.99 10.00 6.55
CA GLY A 9 74.76 10.68 6.91
C GLY A 9 73.78 10.76 5.73
N CYS A 10 74.29 11.07 4.54
CA CYS A 10 73.47 11.06 3.31
C CYS A 10 72.93 9.66 2.98
N ALA A 11 73.74 8.61 3.15
CA ALA A 11 73.32 7.23 2.91
C ALA A 11 72.21 6.79 3.88
N LEU A 12 72.33 7.11 5.17
CA LEU A 12 71.29 6.81 6.16
C LEU A 12 69.98 7.56 5.89
N ALA A 13 70.07 8.84 5.53
CA ALA A 13 68.90 9.63 5.14
C ALA A 13 68.20 9.04 3.91
N PHE A 14 68.96 8.58 2.91
CA PHE A 14 68.41 7.92 1.72
C PHE A 14 67.67 6.61 2.07
N VAL A 15 68.27 5.76 2.91
CA VAL A 15 67.63 4.51 3.35
C VAL A 15 66.33 4.80 4.13
N TYR A 16 66.33 5.80 5.01
CA TYR A 16 65.12 6.20 5.74
C TYR A 16 63.99 6.64 4.80
N GLN A 17 64.29 7.48 3.82
CA GLN A 17 63.31 7.92 2.81
C GLN A 17 62.78 6.74 1.99
N ALA A 18 63.64 5.80 1.60
CA ALA A 18 63.22 4.61 0.85
C ALA A 18 62.24 3.74 1.65
N ILE A 19 62.50 3.50 2.94
CA ILE A 19 61.59 2.76 3.82
C ILE A 19 60.24 3.48 3.95
N ALA A 20 60.25 4.82 4.13
CA ALA A 20 59.03 5.61 4.25
C ALA A 20 58.15 5.56 2.97
N VAL A 21 58.77 5.58 1.79
CA VAL A 21 58.06 5.45 0.51
C VAL A 21 57.46 4.05 0.35
N VAL A 22 58.21 3.01 0.72
CA VAL A 22 57.75 1.62 0.66
C VAL A 22 56.58 1.38 1.62
N ASP A 23 56.66 1.91 2.85
CA ASP A 23 55.55 1.84 3.82
C ASP A 23 54.30 2.57 3.30
N LYS A 24 54.47 3.75 2.68
CA LYS A 24 53.37 4.47 2.02
C LYS A 24 52.78 3.68 0.84
N TYR A 25 53.60 2.94 0.10
CA TYR A 25 53.13 2.08 -1.00
C TYR A 25 52.32 0.88 -0.47
N TYR A 26 52.77 0.23 0.60
CA TYR A 26 52.06 -0.91 1.19
C TYR A 26 50.72 -0.56 1.85
N ARG A 27 50.52 0.71 2.25
CA ARG A 27 49.21 1.19 2.75
C ARG A 27 48.11 1.20 1.70
N MET A 28 48.46 1.14 0.41
CA MET A 28 47.50 1.06 -0.70
C MET A 28 46.41 2.15 -0.64
N ASP A 29 46.77 3.35 -0.20
CA ASP A 29 45.84 4.47 -0.07
C ASP A 29 45.31 4.84 -1.47
N LYS A 30 43.99 4.74 -1.66
CA LYS A 30 43.32 5.11 -2.90
C LYS A 30 42.80 6.53 -2.80
N ILE A 31 43.29 7.42 -3.67
CA ILE A 31 42.76 8.78 -3.82
C ILE A 31 41.66 8.72 -4.87
N THR A 32 40.41 8.97 -4.47
CA THR A 32 39.28 9.09 -5.39
C THR A 32 39.15 10.54 -5.85
N ASP A 33 39.30 10.78 -7.14
CA ASP A 33 38.99 12.07 -7.76
C ASP A 33 37.55 12.03 -8.29
N ILE A 34 36.68 12.87 -7.74
CA ILE A 34 35.27 12.93 -8.13
C ILE A 34 35.11 14.08 -9.12
N GLN A 35 35.05 13.76 -10.41
CA GLN A 35 34.78 14.74 -11.46
C GLN A 35 33.31 14.69 -11.84
N LEU A 36 32.63 15.83 -11.81
CA LEU A 36 31.26 15.98 -12.31
C LEU A 36 31.30 16.04 -13.84
N LYS A 37 30.75 15.03 -14.50
CA LYS A 37 30.61 14.98 -15.96
C LYS A 37 29.15 15.14 -16.35
N PHE A 38 28.86 16.16 -17.17
CA PHE A 38 27.52 16.43 -17.69
C PHE A 38 27.33 15.73 -19.03
N ASP A 39 27.11 14.41 -18.98
CA ASP A 39 26.65 13.63 -20.14
C ASP A 39 25.13 13.42 -20.07
N THR A 40 24.48 13.17 -21.21
CA THR A 40 23.06 12.78 -21.26
C THR A 40 22.90 11.39 -20.64
N ALA A 41 22.42 11.34 -19.40
CA ALA A 41 22.15 10.07 -18.72
C ALA A 41 20.93 9.38 -19.32
N PRO A 42 20.94 8.04 -19.48
CA PRO A 42 19.75 7.30 -19.83
C PRO A 42 18.69 7.46 -18.74
N PHE A 43 17.42 7.57 -19.14
CA PHE A 43 16.32 7.65 -18.18
C PHE A 43 16.30 6.41 -17.26
N PRO A 44 16.20 6.60 -15.94
CA PRO A 44 16.16 5.47 -15.00
C PRO A 44 14.85 4.70 -15.15
N ALA A 45 14.88 3.42 -14.79
CA ALA A 45 13.66 2.64 -14.63
C ALA A 45 12.94 3.12 -13.37
N ILE A 46 11.71 3.62 -13.55
CA ILE A 46 10.83 4.03 -12.45
C ILE A 46 9.73 2.98 -12.34
N THR A 47 9.59 2.38 -11.16
CA THR A 47 8.51 1.42 -10.87
C THR A 47 7.48 2.10 -9.97
N LEU A 48 6.28 2.28 -10.50
CA LEU A 48 5.13 2.81 -9.76
C LEU A 48 4.19 1.65 -9.44
N CYS A 49 3.89 1.46 -8.16
CA CYS A 49 2.89 0.49 -7.70
C CYS A 49 1.65 1.24 -7.21
N ASN A 50 0.48 0.79 -7.67
CA ASN A 50 -0.77 1.20 -7.05
C ASN A 50 -0.84 0.58 -5.65
N LEU A 51 -1.14 1.40 -4.63
CA LEU A 51 -1.31 0.93 -3.25
C LEU A 51 -2.52 0.00 -3.11
N ASN A 52 -3.50 0.13 -4.00
CA ASN A 52 -4.59 -0.82 -4.08
C ASN A 52 -4.13 -2.09 -4.82
N PRO A 53 -4.06 -3.27 -4.15
CA PRO A 53 -3.55 -4.50 -4.76
C PRO A 53 -4.47 -5.05 -5.85
N TYR A 54 -5.74 -4.65 -5.84
CA TYR A 54 -6.76 -5.21 -6.70
C TYR A 54 -7.48 -4.15 -7.49
N LYS A 55 -7.66 -4.41 -8.78
CA LYS A 55 -8.50 -3.58 -9.63
C LYS A 55 -9.96 -3.88 -9.36
N ASP A 56 -10.69 -2.85 -9.01
CA ASP A 56 -12.09 -2.89 -8.65
C ASP A 56 -12.98 -3.60 -9.69
N SER A 57 -12.78 -3.28 -10.97
CA SER A 57 -13.50 -3.91 -12.08
C SER A 57 -13.22 -5.40 -12.24
N THR A 58 -12.07 -5.88 -11.76
CA THR A 58 -11.61 -7.26 -11.98
C THR A 58 -12.00 -8.17 -10.82
N ILE A 59 -12.13 -7.61 -9.61
CA ILE A 59 -12.59 -8.37 -8.43
C ILE A 59 -14.11 -8.49 -8.36
N ARG A 60 -14.84 -7.73 -9.19
CA ARG A 60 -16.31 -7.82 -9.30
C ARG A 60 -16.75 -9.15 -9.87
N ASP A 61 -16.06 -9.65 -10.89
CA ASP A 61 -16.43 -10.89 -11.58
C ASP A 61 -15.94 -12.15 -10.86
N GLU A 62 -15.25 -11.97 -9.73
CA GLU A 62 -14.70 -13.03 -8.91
C GLU A 62 -15.68 -13.32 -7.75
N GLU A 63 -16.53 -14.33 -7.96
CA GLU A 63 -17.62 -14.78 -7.06
C GLU A 63 -17.11 -15.16 -5.65
N SER A 64 -15.81 -15.39 -5.49
CA SER A 64 -15.18 -15.80 -4.23
C SER A 64 -14.96 -14.66 -3.23
N VAL A 65 -15.10 -13.38 -3.61
CA VAL A 65 -14.67 -12.26 -2.75
C VAL A 65 -15.79 -11.65 -1.90
N LYS A 66 -16.34 -12.42 -0.94
CA LYS A 66 -17.17 -11.86 0.15
C LYS A 66 -16.32 -11.04 1.09
N LYS A 67 -16.71 -9.79 1.35
CA LYS A 67 -15.95 -8.88 2.22
C LYS A 67 -16.68 -8.63 3.52
N ILE A 68 -15.90 -8.46 4.58
CA ILE A 68 -16.39 -7.98 5.85
C ILE A 68 -16.61 -6.47 5.74
N ALA A 69 -17.83 -6.02 6.01
CA ALA A 69 -18.20 -4.61 5.92
C ALA A 69 -18.84 -4.10 7.21
N ASN A 70 -18.66 -2.80 7.49
CA ASN A 70 -19.35 -2.07 8.55
C ASN A 70 -20.59 -1.38 7.99
N SER A 71 -21.66 -1.36 8.77
CA SER A 71 -22.88 -0.61 8.47
C SER A 71 -23.56 -0.13 9.75
N VAL A 72 -24.50 0.81 9.59
CA VAL A 72 -25.43 1.13 10.68
C VAL A 72 -26.36 -0.07 10.87
N CYS A 73 -26.59 -0.42 12.13
CA CYS A 73 -27.36 -1.60 12.51
C CYS A 73 -28.77 -1.21 12.90
N VAL A 74 -29.75 -1.92 12.33
CA VAL A 74 -31.15 -1.88 12.76
C VAL A 74 -31.48 -3.28 13.25
N CYS A 75 -31.75 -3.43 14.56
CA CYS A 75 -32.10 -4.73 15.13
C CYS A 75 -33.53 -4.71 15.67
N GLU A 76 -34.32 -5.70 15.28
CA GLU A 76 -35.65 -5.99 15.82
C GLU A 76 -35.67 -7.47 16.25
N ASP A 77 -36.06 -7.75 17.50
CA ASP A 77 -36.19 -9.12 18.04
C ASP A 77 -35.00 -10.08 17.77
N ASP A 78 -33.78 -9.63 18.09
CA ASP A 78 -32.49 -10.34 17.89
C ASP A 78 -32.07 -10.59 16.43
N GLU A 79 -32.88 -10.19 15.45
CA GLU A 79 -32.51 -10.13 14.04
C GLU A 79 -31.99 -8.73 13.71
N CYS A 80 -30.80 -8.65 13.11
CA CYS A 80 -30.14 -7.39 12.78
C CYS A 80 -29.92 -7.28 11.29
N GLU A 81 -30.28 -6.14 10.72
CA GLU A 81 -30.11 -5.79 9.32
C GLU A 81 -29.18 -4.58 9.16
N ALA A 82 -28.58 -4.47 7.97
CA ALA A 82 -27.74 -3.34 7.60
C ALA A 82 -28.59 -2.20 7.02
N ASP A 83 -28.51 -1.02 7.63
CA ASP A 83 -28.87 0.24 6.98
C ASP A 83 -27.64 0.75 6.22
N ALA A 84 -27.40 0.13 5.06
CA ALA A 84 -26.20 0.29 4.24
C ALA A 84 -25.91 1.75 3.79
N PRO A 85 -26.90 2.53 3.34
CA PRO A 85 -26.68 3.90 2.87
C PRO A 85 -26.50 4.92 4.00
N LYS A 86 -26.98 4.62 5.21
CA LYS A 86 -26.99 5.58 6.31
C LYS A 86 -25.59 5.84 6.85
N VAL A 87 -25.19 7.11 6.84
CA VAL A 87 -23.95 7.56 7.49
C VAL A 87 -24.13 7.48 9.01
N PRO A 88 -23.22 6.80 9.74
CA PRO A 88 -23.34 6.61 11.18
C PRO A 88 -23.20 7.91 11.97
N THR A 89 -24.05 8.08 12.97
CA THR A 89 -24.02 9.14 13.99
C THR A 89 -23.59 8.57 15.35
N GLU A 90 -23.20 9.40 16.32
CA GLU A 90 -22.75 8.93 17.66
C GLU A 90 -23.78 8.08 18.41
N SER A 91 -25.08 8.23 18.11
CA SER A 91 -26.15 7.44 18.72
C SER A 91 -26.45 6.12 18.00
N ASP A 92 -25.88 5.90 16.82
CA ASP A 92 -26.22 4.74 16.00
C ASP A 92 -25.46 3.48 16.42
N GLY A 93 -26.17 2.35 16.39
CA GLY A 93 -25.56 1.03 16.57
C GLY A 93 -24.75 0.63 15.33
N MET A 94 -23.60 0.00 15.54
CA MET A 94 -22.74 -0.48 14.45
C MET A 94 -22.82 -2.00 14.33
N CYS A 95 -22.98 -2.52 13.12
CA CYS A 95 -22.86 -3.94 12.81
C CYS A 95 -21.74 -4.23 11.83
N ILE A 96 -21.30 -5.47 11.88
CA ILE A 96 -20.42 -6.06 10.88
C ILE A 96 -21.25 -7.10 10.13
N CYS A 97 -21.14 -7.06 8.80
CA CYS A 97 -21.89 -7.88 7.88
C CYS A 97 -20.96 -8.60 6.91
N ALA A 98 -21.42 -9.72 6.38
CA ALA A 98 -20.88 -10.27 5.14
C ALA A 98 -21.51 -9.53 3.97
N PHE A 99 -20.69 -8.85 3.18
CA PHE A 99 -21.16 -8.09 2.02
C PHE A 99 -20.75 -8.81 0.73
N ASP A 100 -21.76 -9.15 -0.06
CA ASP A 100 -21.60 -9.55 -1.44
C ASP A 100 -21.75 -8.33 -2.33
N ARG A 101 -20.67 -8.01 -3.05
CA ARG A 101 -20.65 -6.83 -3.90
C ARG A 101 -21.45 -7.01 -5.19
N LEU A 102 -21.58 -8.24 -5.69
CA LEU A 102 -22.27 -8.53 -6.94
C LEU A 102 -23.77 -8.34 -6.77
N THR A 103 -24.34 -8.94 -5.73
CA THR A 103 -25.76 -8.82 -5.41
C THR A 103 -26.08 -7.55 -4.63
N GLN A 104 -25.05 -6.89 -4.08
CA GLN A 104 -25.16 -5.75 -3.15
C GLN A 104 -25.87 -6.11 -1.85
N ASP A 105 -25.89 -7.40 -1.49
CA ASP A 105 -26.52 -7.89 -0.27
C ASP A 105 -25.52 -7.89 0.89
N ALA A 106 -25.92 -7.28 1.99
CA ALA A 106 -25.20 -7.30 3.26
C ALA A 106 -25.92 -8.23 4.24
N TRP A 107 -25.55 -9.52 4.25
CA TRP A 107 -26.15 -10.52 5.14
C TRP A 107 -25.23 -11.75 5.33
N PRO A 108 -25.15 -12.36 6.54
CA PRO A 108 -25.80 -11.94 7.79
C PRO A 108 -25.07 -10.77 8.45
N CYS A 109 -25.82 -9.99 9.24
CA CYS A 109 -25.33 -8.84 10.00
C CYS A 109 -25.44 -9.08 11.50
N HIS A 110 -24.41 -8.71 12.24
CA HIS A 110 -24.38 -8.85 13.69
C HIS A 110 -23.75 -7.63 14.36
N PRO A 111 -24.22 -7.23 15.56
CA PRO A 111 -23.68 -6.08 16.28
C PRO A 111 -22.17 -6.18 16.48
N LYS A 112 -21.43 -5.10 16.23
CA LYS A 112 -19.96 -5.07 16.32
C LYS A 112 -19.43 -5.56 17.68
N ALA A 113 -20.19 -5.34 18.75
CA ALA A 113 -19.84 -5.75 20.11
C ALA A 113 -19.70 -7.27 20.29
N ILE A 114 -20.38 -8.08 19.48
CA ILE A 114 -20.33 -9.54 19.60
C ILE A 114 -19.24 -10.19 18.76
N TRP A 115 -18.52 -9.42 17.94
CA TRP A 115 -17.45 -9.95 17.10
C TRP A 115 -16.13 -10.05 17.86
N GLN A 116 -15.47 -11.19 17.71
CA GLN A 116 -14.19 -11.49 18.33
C GLN A 116 -13.17 -11.89 17.28
N ASN A 117 -11.96 -11.33 17.41
CA ASN A 117 -10.79 -11.75 16.64
C ASN A 117 -10.34 -13.12 17.13
N THR A 118 -10.39 -14.12 16.25
CA THR A 118 -9.98 -15.49 16.56
C THR A 118 -9.15 -16.07 15.42
N THR A 119 -8.74 -17.33 15.54
CA THR A 119 -8.05 -18.07 14.49
C THR A 119 -8.87 -19.30 14.14
N CYS A 120 -8.98 -19.59 12.85
CA CYS A 120 -9.80 -20.68 12.35
C CYS A 120 -8.93 -21.77 11.71
N GLN A 121 -9.35 -23.03 11.85
CA GLN A 121 -8.59 -24.20 11.39
C GLN A 121 -8.74 -24.47 9.90
N PHE A 122 -9.87 -24.07 9.33
CA PHE A 122 -10.22 -24.27 7.93
C PHE A 122 -10.99 -23.05 7.44
N CYS A 123 -10.69 -22.57 6.23
CA CYS A 123 -11.51 -21.58 5.54
C CYS A 123 -11.79 -22.08 4.13
N ASP A 124 -13.02 -21.89 3.66
CA ASP A 124 -13.41 -22.26 2.31
C ASP A 124 -13.05 -21.17 1.28
N ASP A 125 -13.26 -21.48 0.01
CA ASP A 125 -12.98 -20.55 -1.11
C ASP A 125 -13.88 -19.30 -1.08
N HIS A 126 -14.99 -19.32 -0.34
CA HIS A 126 -15.87 -18.18 -0.11
C HIS A 126 -15.50 -17.39 1.15
N MET A 127 -14.34 -17.68 1.75
CA MET A 127 -13.82 -17.06 2.96
C MET A 127 -14.67 -17.27 4.23
N PHE A 128 -15.58 -18.23 4.24
CA PHE A 128 -16.19 -18.71 5.47
C PHE A 128 -15.20 -19.58 6.22
N CYS A 129 -15.08 -19.34 7.52
CA CYS A 129 -14.12 -20.07 8.33
C CYS A 129 -14.82 -20.97 9.34
N GLN A 130 -14.24 -22.15 9.53
CA GLN A 130 -14.65 -23.14 10.52
C GLN A 130 -13.55 -23.26 11.57
N LYS A 131 -13.93 -23.21 12.85
CA LYS A 131 -12.99 -23.40 13.96
C LYS A 131 -12.39 -24.80 14.00
N TYR A 132 -13.10 -25.80 13.46
CA TYR A 132 -12.68 -27.19 13.39
C TYR A 132 -12.63 -27.66 11.94
N SER A 133 -11.52 -28.25 11.54
CA SER A 133 -11.37 -28.84 10.21
C SER A 133 -12.06 -30.20 10.13
N LYS A 134 -12.97 -30.39 9.17
CA LYS A 134 -13.60 -31.70 8.91
C LYS A 134 -12.62 -32.69 8.26
N ASN A 135 -11.59 -32.20 7.58
CA ASN A 135 -10.66 -33.00 6.77
C ASN A 135 -9.29 -33.20 7.45
N GLY A 136 -9.10 -32.70 8.68
CA GLY A 136 -7.86 -32.86 9.45
C GLY A 136 -6.72 -31.91 9.06
N GLU A 137 -6.88 -31.13 7.99
CA GLU A 137 -5.93 -30.09 7.58
C GLU A 137 -6.09 -28.87 8.49
N ARG A 138 -5.03 -28.46 9.18
CA ARG A 138 -5.04 -27.35 10.15
C ARG A 138 -4.26 -26.17 9.57
N GLN A 139 -4.98 -25.15 9.14
CA GLN A 139 -4.42 -23.83 8.88
C GLN A 139 -4.72 -22.93 10.08
N ASN A 140 -3.86 -21.98 10.43
CA ASN A 140 -4.12 -21.05 11.54
C ASN A 140 -4.31 -19.65 10.98
N GLU A 141 -5.40 -19.47 10.24
CA GLU A 141 -5.71 -18.22 9.57
C GLU A 141 -6.45 -17.26 10.51
N PRO A 142 -6.17 -15.94 10.46
CA PRO A 142 -6.93 -14.95 11.22
C PRO A 142 -8.37 -14.86 10.71
N CYS A 143 -9.33 -14.87 11.63
CA CYS A 143 -10.75 -14.81 11.33
C CYS A 143 -11.51 -13.94 12.34
N LEU A 144 -12.64 -13.39 11.90
CA LEU A 144 -13.57 -12.64 12.73
C LEU A 144 -14.84 -13.48 12.93
N CYS A 145 -15.25 -13.68 14.18
CA CYS A 145 -16.37 -14.56 14.54
C CYS A 145 -17.37 -13.88 15.47
N GLY A 146 -18.66 -14.13 15.27
CA GLY A 146 -19.71 -13.73 16.21
C GLY A 146 -19.72 -14.59 17.48
N ASN A 147 -20.13 -14.00 18.60
CA ASN A 147 -20.32 -14.69 19.87
C ASN A 147 -21.31 -15.86 19.69
N GLY A 148 -20.93 -17.08 20.09
CA GLY A 148 -21.78 -18.27 19.95
C GLY A 148 -21.62 -19.08 18.65
N GLU A 149 -20.57 -18.84 17.85
CA GLU A 149 -20.18 -19.69 16.69
C GLU A 149 -21.15 -19.73 15.50
N ALA A 150 -22.17 -18.87 15.46
CA ALA A 150 -23.14 -18.86 14.37
C ALA A 150 -22.51 -18.49 13.02
N PHE A 151 -21.40 -17.74 13.01
CA PHE A 151 -20.79 -17.23 11.78
C PHE A 151 -19.35 -16.73 11.97
N CYS A 152 -18.46 -17.11 11.05
CA CYS A 152 -17.03 -16.75 11.06
C CYS A 152 -16.54 -16.49 9.62
N MET A 153 -15.75 -15.43 9.44
CA MET A 153 -15.16 -15.06 8.15
C MET A 153 -13.66 -14.85 8.25
N LYS A 154 -12.92 -15.18 7.18
CA LYS A 154 -11.49 -14.90 7.07
C LYS A 154 -11.29 -13.39 7.11
N TYR A 155 -10.39 -12.93 7.96
CA TYR A 155 -10.11 -11.50 8.10
C TYR A 155 -8.61 -11.26 8.05
N ASP A 156 -8.18 -10.52 7.03
CA ASP A 156 -6.82 -9.98 7.01
C ASP A 156 -6.74 -8.80 7.97
N ARG A 157 -5.89 -8.93 9.01
CA ARG A 157 -5.69 -7.90 10.04
C ARG A 157 -5.14 -6.59 9.47
N MET A 158 -4.58 -6.60 8.26
CA MET A 158 -4.09 -5.41 7.58
C MET A 158 -5.14 -4.77 6.67
N ALA A 159 -6.23 -5.48 6.36
CA ALA A 159 -7.29 -4.97 5.51
C ALA A 159 -8.25 -4.07 6.31
N LYS A 160 -8.43 -2.83 5.84
CA LYS A 160 -9.48 -1.94 6.33
C LYS A 160 -10.83 -2.54 5.95
N LEU A 161 -11.74 -2.66 6.93
CA LEU A 161 -13.12 -3.05 6.69
C LEU A 161 -13.79 -2.04 5.76
N LEU A 162 -14.55 -2.52 4.78
CA LEU A 162 -15.34 -1.66 3.89
C LEU A 162 -16.45 -1.01 4.71
N ASN A 163 -16.69 0.27 4.52
CA ASN A 163 -17.83 0.96 5.11
C ASN A 163 -18.95 1.02 4.07
N LEU A 164 -20.13 0.45 4.35
CA LEU A 164 -21.21 0.40 3.36
C LEU A 164 -21.71 1.80 2.98
N TRP A 165 -21.77 2.75 3.92
CA TRP A 165 -22.16 4.12 3.61
C TRP A 165 -21.17 4.85 2.70
N GLU A 166 -19.89 4.47 2.71
CA GLU A 166 -18.90 4.98 1.75
C GLU A 166 -19.12 4.35 0.37
N PHE A 167 -19.37 3.03 0.32
CA PHE A 167 -19.63 2.31 -0.92
C PHE A 167 -20.91 2.79 -1.64
N PHE A 168 -22.01 2.87 -0.92
CA PHE A 168 -23.29 3.37 -1.46
C PHE A 168 -23.26 4.90 -1.64
N GLY A 169 -22.48 5.62 -0.82
CA GLY A 169 -22.25 7.06 -0.99
C GLY A 169 -21.43 7.40 -2.24
N GLU A 170 -20.41 6.60 -2.59
CA GLU A 170 -19.66 6.75 -3.84
C GLU A 170 -20.54 6.50 -5.07
N LEU A 171 -21.44 5.51 -5.01
CA LEU A 171 -22.39 5.27 -6.09
C LEU A 171 -23.28 6.49 -6.34
N SER A 172 -23.64 7.21 -5.27
CA SER A 172 -24.37 8.48 -5.35
C SER A 172 -23.52 9.67 -5.82
N LYS A 173 -22.19 9.64 -5.66
CA LYS A 173 -21.27 10.70 -6.11
C LYS A 173 -20.82 10.51 -7.55
N VAL A 174 -20.67 9.28 -8.03
CA VAL A 174 -20.33 8.99 -9.44
C VAL A 174 -21.43 9.47 -10.38
N THR A 175 -22.67 9.55 -9.91
CA THR A 175 -23.77 10.18 -10.65
C THR A 175 -23.73 11.71 -10.66
N ASP A 176 -22.94 12.34 -9.77
CA ASP A 176 -22.81 13.78 -9.59
C ASP A 176 -21.34 14.23 -9.75
N ILE A 177 -20.67 13.89 -10.87
CA ILE A 177 -19.43 14.61 -11.23
C ILE A 177 -19.86 16.04 -11.56
N THR A 178 -19.47 16.99 -10.71
CA THR A 178 -19.82 18.39 -10.86
C THR A 178 -18.95 19.04 -11.95
N ASP A 179 -19.54 19.94 -12.75
CA ASP A 179 -18.83 20.65 -13.82
C ASP A 179 -17.58 21.41 -13.31
N ASP A 180 -17.62 21.85 -12.04
CA ASP A 180 -16.53 22.55 -11.35
C ASP A 180 -15.26 21.67 -11.19
N GLU A 181 -15.41 20.36 -10.96
CA GLU A 181 -14.29 19.44 -10.85
C GLU A 181 -13.67 19.12 -12.23
N ILE A 182 -14.49 19.07 -13.28
CA ILE A 182 -14.02 18.90 -14.67
C ILE A 182 -13.26 20.15 -15.14
N GLU A 183 -13.71 21.34 -14.71
CA GLU A 183 -13.04 22.61 -14.98
C GLU A 183 -11.72 22.74 -14.19
N ALA A 184 -11.69 22.36 -12.91
CA ALA A 184 -10.47 22.36 -12.10
C ALA A 184 -9.38 21.41 -12.61
N LEU A 185 -9.79 20.29 -13.22
CA LEU A 185 -8.88 19.36 -13.91
C LEU A 185 -8.40 19.89 -15.28
N GLY A 186 -8.99 20.98 -15.77
CA GLY A 186 -8.62 21.64 -17.02
C GLY A 186 -9.08 20.90 -18.28
N PHE A 187 -10.08 20.00 -18.15
CA PHE A 187 -10.64 19.18 -19.23
C PHE A 187 -11.97 19.72 -19.77
N GLY A 188 -12.58 20.72 -19.13
CA GLY A 188 -13.94 21.19 -19.45
C GLY A 188 -14.21 21.60 -20.90
N ASN A 189 -13.18 21.84 -21.72
CA ASN A 189 -13.35 22.18 -23.14
C ASN A 189 -12.64 21.20 -24.11
N MET A 190 -12.36 19.98 -23.68
CA MET A 190 -11.76 18.93 -24.52
C MET A 190 -12.71 17.74 -24.64
N THR A 191 -13.22 17.51 -25.85
CA THR A 191 -14.02 16.32 -26.19
C THR A 191 -13.22 15.26 -26.95
N ASP A 192 -12.01 15.60 -27.38
CA ASP A 192 -11.09 14.69 -28.08
C ASP A 192 -10.26 13.89 -27.06
N GLU A 193 -10.39 12.57 -27.10
CA GLU A 193 -9.68 11.63 -26.25
C GLU A 193 -8.16 11.83 -26.29
N VAL A 194 -7.59 12.14 -27.46
CA VAL A 194 -6.15 12.37 -27.62
C VAL A 194 -5.72 13.66 -26.93
N ALA A 195 -6.54 14.71 -27.00
CA ALA A 195 -6.28 15.98 -26.34
C ALA A 195 -6.33 15.84 -24.81
N ILE A 196 -7.30 15.07 -24.30
CA ILE A 196 -7.42 14.77 -22.87
C ILE A 196 -6.18 14.02 -22.37
N VAL A 197 -5.76 12.95 -23.04
CA VAL A 197 -4.59 12.15 -22.63
C VAL A 197 -3.30 12.97 -22.67
N THR A 198 -3.16 13.84 -23.68
CA THR A 198 -1.98 14.71 -23.82
C THR A 198 -1.92 15.73 -22.67
N LYS A 199 -3.03 16.40 -22.37
CA LYS A 199 -3.15 17.36 -21.27
C LYS A 199 -2.92 16.68 -19.91
N ALA A 200 -3.44 15.46 -19.71
CA ALA A 200 -3.21 14.68 -18.51
C ALA A 200 -1.71 14.36 -18.32
N LYS A 201 -1.01 13.97 -19.41
CA LYS A 201 0.43 13.71 -19.38
C LYS A 201 1.23 14.96 -19.01
N GLU A 202 0.87 16.13 -19.54
CA GLU A 202 1.52 17.40 -19.19
C GLU A 202 1.33 17.74 -17.71
N ASN A 203 0.10 17.65 -17.20
CA ASN A 203 -0.21 17.94 -15.79
C ASN A 203 0.59 17.04 -14.82
N ILE A 204 0.78 15.76 -15.16
CA ILE A 204 1.60 14.84 -14.37
C ILE A 204 3.07 15.27 -14.37
N ILE A 205 3.63 15.68 -15.51
CA ILE A 205 5.02 16.15 -15.59
C ILE A 205 5.22 17.41 -14.73
N PHE A 206 4.26 18.33 -14.74
CA PHE A 206 4.29 19.52 -13.89
C PHE A 206 4.18 19.19 -12.40
N ALA A 207 3.33 18.23 -12.02
CA ALA A 207 3.26 17.77 -10.63
C ALA A 207 4.57 17.13 -10.18
N MET A 208 5.17 16.27 -11.02
CA MET A 208 6.43 15.58 -10.71
C MET A 208 7.63 16.53 -10.64
N SER A 209 7.61 17.65 -11.36
CA SER A 209 8.66 18.68 -11.28
C SER A 209 8.51 19.60 -10.07
N ALA A 210 7.29 19.76 -9.54
CA ALA A 210 7.02 20.53 -8.33
C ALA A 210 7.31 19.76 -7.02
N VAL A 211 7.46 18.44 -7.08
CA VAL A 211 7.80 17.61 -5.91
C VAL A 211 9.30 17.74 -5.58
N SER A 212 9.60 18.10 -4.33
CA SER A 212 10.98 18.24 -3.83
C SER A 212 11.74 16.91 -3.80
N GLU A 213 13.06 16.96 -4.00
CA GLU A 213 13.93 15.77 -4.12
C GLU A 213 13.86 14.78 -2.94
N GLN A 214 13.44 15.22 -1.74
CA GLN A 214 13.27 14.33 -0.58
C GLN A 214 12.05 13.40 -0.67
N GLN A 215 11.09 13.70 -1.55
CA GLN A 215 9.89 12.87 -1.81
C GLN A 215 9.94 12.15 -3.16
N ARG A 216 11.09 12.21 -3.86
CA ARG A 216 11.32 11.55 -5.14
C ARG A 216 11.85 10.13 -4.97
#